data_AF-A0A0J0XNP7-F1
#
_entry.id   AF-A0A0J0XNP7-F1
#
_cell.length_a   1.000
_cell.length_b   1.000
_cell.length_c   1.000
_cell.angle_alpha   90.00
_cell.angle_beta   90.00
_cell.angle_gamma   90.00
#
_symmetry.space_group_name_H-M   'P 1'
#
loop_
_entity.id
_entity.type
_entity.pdbx_description
1 polymer ?
#
loop_
_entity_poly.entity_id
_entity_poly.type
_entity_poly.pdbx_seq_one_letter_code
_entity_poly.pdbx_strand_id
1 'polypeptide(L)'
;MILDVEPEEDSAKIPDVSIVESSAELLYGLVHQRFILTKPGLSMMLEKYEQGDFGLCPRVYCHSTHVLPCGRSDMPGIDTVKLYCPNCGDIYSPPSSKYSQVDGAFFGTSFAPLFFQTYPELLSAPFAPVEQPPTSSSTPSNRSSPSRIAESIVNPNAYGGQRAALNKVYAPRIFGFKVSERARSGPRMRWLRERPERYDELEDVDWKGRWKKGKGVVADDDEGVKAEGRNGRLFDEDDDDDEEEEEEEEENAGAAAPVAGRVR
;
A
#
# COMPACT_ATOMS: atom_id res chain seq x y z
N MET A 1 -20.09 -17.54 27.33
CA MET A 1 -19.36 -17.54 26.04
C MET A 1 -18.47 -16.31 25.92
N ILE A 2 -18.98 -15.12 25.56
CA ILE A 2 -18.09 -13.91 25.49
C ILE A 2 -17.83 -13.30 26.88
N LEU A 3 -18.84 -13.32 27.75
CA LEU A 3 -18.77 -12.75 29.11
C LEU A 3 -18.64 -13.82 30.19
N ASP A 4 -18.34 -15.07 29.81
CA ASP A 4 -18.23 -16.22 30.73
C ASP A 4 -19.44 -16.42 31.67
N VAL A 5 -20.63 -15.96 31.25
CA VAL A 5 -21.89 -16.23 31.93
C VAL A 5 -22.25 -17.69 31.76
N GLU A 6 -22.50 -18.37 32.88
CA GLU A 6 -22.97 -19.75 32.91
C GLU A 6 -24.37 -19.83 32.28
N PRO A 7 -24.62 -20.78 31.36
CA PRO A 7 -25.96 -20.94 30.78
C PRO A 7 -26.94 -21.41 31.85
N GLU A 8 -28.10 -20.77 31.96
CA GLU A 8 -29.16 -21.22 32.86
C GLU A 8 -29.66 -22.61 32.43
N GLU A 9 -29.76 -23.54 33.40
CA GLU A 9 -30.07 -24.96 33.20
C GLU A 9 -31.42 -25.21 32.48
N ASP A 10 -32.33 -24.22 32.47
CA ASP A 10 -33.65 -24.29 31.83
C ASP A 10 -33.66 -23.93 30.33
N SER A 11 -32.51 -23.66 29.71
CA SER A 11 -32.40 -23.40 28.27
C SER A 11 -32.43 -24.69 27.45
N ALA A 12 -33.53 -25.45 27.51
CA ALA A 12 -33.74 -26.69 26.74
C ALA A 12 -33.84 -26.49 25.20
N LYS A 13 -33.44 -25.33 24.68
CA LYS A 13 -33.47 -24.95 23.25
C LYS A 13 -32.21 -24.17 22.83
N ILE A 14 -31.06 -24.43 23.46
CA ILE A 14 -29.81 -23.84 22.98
C ILE A 14 -29.57 -24.37 21.55
N PRO A 15 -29.39 -23.49 20.54
CA PRO A 15 -28.97 -23.89 19.20
C PRO A 15 -27.71 -24.77 19.26
N ASP A 16 -27.41 -25.52 18.20
CA ASP A 16 -26.16 -26.27 18.08
C ASP A 16 -24.96 -25.41 18.53
N VAL A 17 -24.14 -25.91 19.45
CA VAL A 17 -23.03 -25.19 20.10
C VAL A 17 -22.12 -24.55 19.05
N SER A 18 -21.91 -25.21 17.92
CA SER A 18 -21.12 -24.70 16.78
C SER A 18 -21.68 -23.39 16.18
N ILE A 19 -23.00 -23.22 16.14
CA ILE A 19 -23.66 -21.99 15.70
C ILE A 19 -23.45 -20.89 16.73
N VAL A 20 -23.51 -21.22 18.02
CA VAL A 20 -23.30 -20.24 19.08
C VAL A 20 -21.85 -19.78 19.12
N GLU A 21 -20.88 -20.67 18.89
CA GLU A 21 -19.45 -20.35 18.82
C GLU A 21 -19.13 -19.42 17.65
N SER A 22 -19.54 -19.77 16.43
CA SER A 22 -19.35 -18.94 15.24
C SER A 22 -20.04 -17.58 15.35
N SER A 23 -21.23 -17.54 15.94
CA SER A 23 -21.94 -16.28 16.23
C SER A 23 -21.22 -15.44 17.29
N ALA A 24 -20.63 -16.08 18.30
CA ALA A 24 -19.88 -15.39 19.35
C ALA A 24 -18.58 -14.79 18.80
N GLU A 25 -17.86 -15.49 17.93
CA GLU A 25 -16.67 -14.98 17.24
C GLU A 25 -17.00 -13.74 16.40
N LEU A 26 -18.06 -13.82 15.57
CA LEU A 26 -18.53 -12.70 14.75
C LEU A 26 -18.91 -11.49 15.62
N LEU A 27 -19.68 -11.71 16.70
CA LEU A 27 -20.09 -10.65 17.61
C LEU A 27 -18.88 -10.00 18.30
N TYR A 28 -17.92 -10.80 18.78
CA TYR A 28 -16.69 -10.28 19.36
C TYR A 28 -15.90 -9.43 18.35
N GLY A 29 -15.77 -9.90 17.11
CA GLY A 29 -15.10 -9.17 16.05
C GLY A 29 -15.72 -7.80 15.76
N LEU A 30 -17.05 -7.72 15.67
CA LEU A 30 -17.78 -6.46 15.47
C LEU A 30 -17.68 -5.52 16.68
N VAL A 31 -17.67 -6.05 17.90
CA VAL A 31 -17.41 -5.26 19.12
C VAL A 31 -15.96 -4.76 19.12
N HIS A 32 -15.00 -5.60 18.74
CA HIS A 32 -13.58 -5.28 18.67
C HIS A 32 -13.32 -4.12 17.70
N GLN A 33 -13.93 -4.14 16.52
CA GLN A 33 -13.85 -3.05 15.52
C GLN A 33 -14.19 -1.68 16.14
N ARG A 34 -15.22 -1.62 16.98
CA ARG A 34 -15.64 -0.37 17.65
C ARG A 34 -14.75 -0.06 18.85
N PHE A 35 -14.36 -1.07 19.61
CA PHE A 35 -13.55 -0.92 20.81
C PHE A 35 -12.18 -0.32 20.51
N ILE A 36 -11.50 -0.77 19.45
CA ILE A 36 -10.16 -0.29 19.09
C ILE A 36 -10.11 1.15 18.58
N LEU A 37 -11.28 1.79 18.35
CA LEU A 37 -11.39 3.21 18.06
C LEU A 37 -11.54 4.07 19.33
N THR A 38 -11.80 3.45 20.49
CA THR A 38 -11.88 4.15 21.78
C THR A 38 -10.50 4.45 22.34
N LYS A 39 -10.38 5.43 23.25
CA LYS A 39 -9.08 5.76 23.88
C LYS A 39 -8.41 4.55 24.58
N PRO A 40 -9.11 3.74 25.39
CA PRO A 40 -8.51 2.54 25.97
C PRO A 40 -8.07 1.53 24.89
N GLY A 41 -8.90 1.29 23.87
CA GLY A 41 -8.58 0.37 22.79
C GLY A 41 -7.36 0.81 21.98
N LEU A 42 -7.25 2.10 21.65
CA LEU A 42 -6.08 2.68 20.98
C LEU A 42 -4.80 2.50 21.81
N SER A 43 -4.86 2.75 23.12
CA SER A 43 -3.73 2.54 24.03
C SER A 43 -3.27 1.07 24.05
N MET A 44 -4.21 0.12 24.12
CA MET A 44 -3.87 -1.31 24.07
C MET A 44 -3.27 -1.73 22.74
N MET A 45 -3.76 -1.16 21.63
CA MET A 45 -3.20 -1.45 20.30
C MET A 45 -1.85 -0.78 20.09
N LEU A 46 -1.59 0.36 20.74
CA LEU A 46 -0.29 1.02 20.74
C LEU A 46 0.78 0.14 21.38
N GLU A 47 0.51 -0.41 22.56
CA GLU A 47 1.43 -1.33 23.24
C GLU A 47 1.81 -2.52 22.36
N LYS A 48 0.81 -3.13 21.70
CA LYS A 48 1.03 -4.23 20.74
C LYS A 48 1.81 -3.79 19.51
N TYR A 49 1.55 -2.58 19.01
CA TYR A 49 2.26 -2.03 17.86
C TYR A 49 3.73 -1.79 18.19
N GLU A 50 4.06 -1.24 19.35
CA GLU A 50 5.44 -1.03 19.80
C GLU A 50 6.20 -2.34 20.01
N GLN A 51 5.50 -3.38 20.47
CA GLN A 51 6.05 -4.74 20.62
C GLN A 51 6.23 -5.47 19.27
N GLY A 52 5.59 -4.98 18.20
CA GLY A 52 5.66 -5.58 16.87
C GLY A 52 4.77 -6.82 16.69
N ASP A 53 3.73 -6.98 17.50
CA ASP A 53 2.85 -8.16 17.50
C ASP A 53 2.14 -8.40 16.16
N PHE A 54 1.86 -7.32 15.43
CA PHE A 54 1.20 -7.36 14.13
C PHE A 54 2.16 -7.68 12.98
N GLY A 55 3.47 -7.71 13.26
CA GLY A 55 4.51 -8.00 12.31
C GLY A 55 5.14 -6.75 11.67
N LEU A 56 5.78 -6.97 10.53
CA LEU A 56 6.67 -6.01 9.88
C LEU A 56 6.30 -5.84 8.40
N CYS A 57 6.61 -4.68 7.85
CA CYS A 57 6.37 -4.41 6.44
C CYS A 57 7.22 -5.32 5.54
N PRO A 58 6.63 -5.98 4.51
CA PRO A 58 7.38 -6.86 3.61
C PRO A 58 8.28 -6.11 2.62
N ARG A 59 8.13 -4.78 2.48
CA ARG A 59 9.02 -3.99 1.60
C ARG A 59 10.39 -3.83 2.24
N VAL A 60 11.43 -4.26 1.52
CA VAL A 60 12.84 -4.18 1.94
C VAL A 60 13.23 -2.76 2.38
N TYR A 61 12.87 -1.74 1.59
CA TYR A 61 13.20 -0.34 1.90
C TYR A 61 12.30 0.32 2.95
N CYS A 62 11.33 -0.40 3.52
CA CYS A 62 10.66 0.04 4.74
C CYS A 62 11.44 -0.36 6.01
N HIS A 63 12.60 -1.02 5.88
CA HIS A 63 13.50 -1.37 6.98
C HIS A 63 12.77 -1.99 8.19
N SER A 64 11.89 -2.96 7.93
CA SER A 64 11.12 -3.64 8.97
C SER A 64 10.25 -2.70 9.82
N THR A 65 9.64 -1.67 9.23
CA THR A 65 8.66 -0.84 9.92
C THR A 65 7.49 -1.69 10.42
N HIS A 66 7.07 -1.48 11.68
CA HIS A 66 5.92 -2.15 12.27
C HIS A 66 4.64 -1.79 11.52
N VAL A 67 3.70 -2.72 11.44
CA VAL A 67 2.44 -2.56 10.70
C VAL A 67 1.24 -2.64 11.64
N LEU A 68 0.07 -2.19 11.17
CA LEU A 68 -1.18 -2.31 11.89
C LEU A 68 -2.19 -3.14 11.11
N PRO A 69 -3.03 -3.94 11.78
CA PRO A 69 -4.13 -4.63 11.11
C PRO A 69 -5.18 -3.62 10.63
N CYS A 70 -5.78 -3.89 9.48
CA CYS A 70 -6.88 -3.10 8.92
C CYS A 70 -7.80 -3.96 8.06
N GLY A 71 -9.04 -3.49 7.88
CA GLY A 71 -9.99 -4.02 6.91
C GLY A 71 -10.05 -3.16 5.65
N ARG A 72 -10.39 -3.78 4.52
CA ARG A 72 -10.75 -3.05 3.28
C ARG A 72 -12.24 -2.71 3.20
N SER A 73 -13.04 -3.34 4.04
CA SER A 73 -14.48 -3.12 4.20
C SER A 73 -14.84 -3.28 5.67
N ASP A 74 -15.90 -2.58 6.09
CA ASP A 74 -16.51 -2.73 7.41
C ASP A 74 -17.65 -3.77 7.40
N MET A 75 -17.99 -4.34 6.23
CA MET A 75 -18.94 -5.44 6.10
C MET A 75 -18.22 -6.80 6.19
N PRO A 76 -18.65 -7.70 7.10
CA PRO A 76 -18.10 -9.05 7.22
C PRO A 76 -18.25 -9.87 5.93
N GLY A 77 -17.34 -10.83 5.73
CA GLY A 77 -17.35 -11.79 4.62
C GLY A 77 -16.82 -11.25 3.29
N ILE A 78 -16.38 -9.98 3.24
CA ILE A 78 -15.89 -9.36 2.00
C ILE A 78 -14.39 -9.62 1.77
N ASP A 79 -13.56 -9.34 2.76
CA ASP A 79 -12.11 -9.60 2.67
C ASP A 79 -11.54 -9.90 4.06
N THR A 80 -10.42 -10.59 4.06
CA THR A 80 -9.65 -10.95 5.25
C THR A 80 -8.87 -9.75 5.78
N VAL A 81 -8.38 -9.86 7.02
CA VAL A 81 -7.53 -8.85 7.64
C VAL A 81 -6.29 -8.57 6.78
N LYS A 82 -5.98 -7.30 6.61
CA LYS A 82 -4.77 -6.81 5.96
C LYS A 82 -3.89 -6.06 6.94
N LEU A 83 -2.67 -5.73 6.52
CA LEU A 83 -1.68 -5.01 7.30
C LEU A 83 -1.33 -3.70 6.59
N TYR A 84 -1.62 -2.58 7.23
CA TYR A 84 -1.24 -1.25 6.77
C TYR A 84 0.15 -0.87 7.29
N CYS A 85 1.01 -0.40 6.39
CA CYS A 85 2.33 0.13 6.75
C CYS A 85 2.33 1.67 6.75
N PRO A 86 2.66 2.32 7.88
CA PRO A 86 2.75 3.78 7.96
C PRO A 86 3.91 4.34 7.14
N ASN A 87 4.98 3.57 6.93
CA ASN A 87 6.12 4.07 6.16
C ASN A 87 5.86 4.10 4.67
N CYS A 88 5.19 3.13 4.05
CA CYS A 88 4.92 3.18 2.60
C CYS A 88 3.50 3.60 2.24
N GLY A 89 2.57 3.65 3.20
CA GLY A 89 1.17 4.03 2.98
C GLY A 89 0.39 3.00 2.16
N ASP A 90 0.75 1.72 2.29
CA ASP A 90 0.24 0.65 1.44
C ASP A 90 -0.20 -0.55 2.30
N ILE A 91 -1.05 -1.40 1.73
CA ILE A 91 -1.76 -2.48 2.43
C ILE A 91 -1.24 -3.84 1.94
N TYR A 92 -0.89 -4.71 2.87
CA TYR A 92 -0.33 -6.03 2.63
C TYR A 92 -1.21 -7.14 3.17
N SER A 93 -1.14 -8.32 2.56
CA SER A 93 -1.72 -9.52 3.17
C SER A 93 -0.76 -10.08 4.22
N PRO A 94 -1.25 -10.52 5.40
CA PRO A 94 -0.40 -11.17 6.39
C PRO A 94 0.34 -12.37 5.77
N PRO A 95 1.66 -12.53 6.04
CA PRO A 95 2.45 -13.61 5.43
C PRO A 95 2.09 -15.00 5.98
N SER A 96 1.56 -15.07 7.21
CA SER A 96 1.15 -16.33 7.82
C SER A 96 -0.30 -16.67 7.46
N SER A 97 -0.49 -17.87 6.91
CA SER A 97 -1.82 -18.40 6.54
C SER A 97 -2.77 -18.56 7.72
N LYS A 98 -2.27 -18.57 8.96
CA LYS A 98 -3.10 -18.66 10.17
C LYS A 98 -4.07 -17.47 10.30
N TYR A 99 -3.75 -16.33 9.67
CA TYR A 99 -4.59 -15.14 9.68
C TYR A 99 -5.55 -15.06 8.49
N SER A 100 -5.49 -16.01 7.55
CA SER A 100 -6.32 -16.01 6.34
C SER A 100 -7.81 -16.26 6.61
N GLN A 101 -8.18 -16.69 7.81
CA GLN A 101 -9.58 -16.88 8.20
C GLN A 101 -10.12 -15.70 9.02
N VAL A 102 -9.26 -14.77 9.45
CA VAL A 102 -9.68 -13.62 10.25
C VAL A 102 -10.26 -12.55 9.33
N ASP A 103 -11.49 -12.15 9.61
CA ASP A 103 -12.19 -11.13 8.84
C ASP A 103 -11.57 -9.73 9.06
N GLY A 104 -11.39 -8.98 7.97
CA GLY A 104 -10.88 -7.61 8.04
C GLY A 104 -11.88 -6.64 8.68
N ALA A 105 -13.17 -6.92 8.61
CA ALA A 105 -14.22 -6.10 9.20
C ALA A 105 -14.06 -5.96 10.72
N PHE A 106 -13.44 -6.94 11.40
CA PHE A 106 -13.21 -6.91 12.86
C PHE A 106 -12.20 -5.85 13.30
N PHE A 107 -11.42 -5.31 12.36
CA PHE A 107 -10.53 -4.16 12.57
C PHE A 107 -11.09 -2.90 11.92
N GLY A 108 -11.80 -3.09 10.79
CA GLY A 108 -12.45 -2.01 10.06
C GLY A 108 -11.48 -1.17 9.23
N THR A 109 -12.06 -0.29 8.43
CA THR A 109 -11.34 0.60 7.50
C THR A 109 -10.72 1.80 8.20
N SER A 110 -11.28 2.17 9.36
CA SER A 110 -11.01 3.45 10.03
C SER A 110 -9.94 3.38 11.12
N PHE A 111 -9.62 2.19 11.63
CA PHE A 111 -8.70 2.03 12.76
C PHE A 111 -7.28 2.51 12.47
N ALA A 112 -6.64 2.02 11.40
CA ALA A 112 -5.28 2.41 11.05
C ALA A 112 -5.12 3.93 10.82
N PRO A 113 -5.96 4.62 10.02
CA PRO A 113 -5.82 6.07 9.86
C PRO A 113 -6.10 6.85 11.15
N LEU A 114 -7.11 6.47 11.95
CA LEU A 114 -7.40 7.13 13.23
C LEU A 114 -6.26 6.95 14.24
N PHE A 115 -5.64 5.78 14.26
CA PHE A 115 -4.49 5.48 15.12
C PHE A 115 -3.33 6.42 14.82
N PHE A 116 -2.93 6.59 13.57
CA PHE A 116 -1.82 7.49 13.20
C PHE A 116 -2.19 8.98 13.26
N GLN A 117 -3.48 9.32 13.21
CA GLN A 117 -3.94 10.67 13.54
C GLN A 117 -3.80 10.98 15.04
N THR A 118 -3.99 9.95 15.89
CA THR A 118 -3.86 10.08 17.35
C THR A 118 -2.39 10.06 17.78
N TYR A 119 -1.55 9.29 17.09
CA TYR A 119 -0.12 9.09 17.35
C TYR A 119 0.73 9.50 16.13
N PRO A 120 0.78 10.79 15.76
CA PRO A 120 1.50 11.28 14.58
C PRO A 120 3.03 11.05 14.66
N GLU A 121 3.58 10.87 15.87
CA GLU A 121 4.98 10.54 16.12
C GLU A 121 5.38 9.15 15.59
N LEU A 122 4.42 8.27 15.36
CA LEU A 122 4.64 6.93 14.82
C LEU A 122 4.55 6.88 13.30
N LEU A 123 3.98 7.92 12.68
CA LEU A 123 3.82 8.02 11.24
C LEU A 123 5.07 8.61 10.58
N SER A 124 5.42 8.08 9.41
CA SER A 124 6.52 8.61 8.61
C SER A 124 6.11 9.93 7.94
N ALA A 125 7.04 10.88 7.89
CA ALA A 125 6.89 12.13 7.17
C ALA A 125 6.60 11.85 5.69
N PRO A 126 5.84 12.73 5.01
CA PRO A 126 5.53 12.56 3.60
C PRO A 126 6.77 12.80 2.70
N PHE A 127 7.76 13.54 3.19
CA PHE A 127 9.01 13.83 2.50
C PHE A 127 10.21 13.16 3.18
N ALA A 128 11.23 12.83 2.40
CA ALA A 128 12.46 12.24 2.91
C ALA A 128 13.50 13.31 3.21
N PRO A 129 14.38 13.10 4.21
CA PRO A 129 15.55 13.96 4.36
C PRO A 129 16.53 13.64 3.24
N VAL A 130 17.14 14.67 2.66
CA VAL A 130 18.27 14.49 1.75
C VAL A 130 19.44 13.94 2.56
N GLU A 131 19.94 12.73 2.23
CA GLU A 131 21.29 12.30 2.64
C GLU A 131 22.27 13.31 2.02
N GLN A 132 22.81 14.24 2.81
CA GLN A 132 23.85 15.14 2.32
C GLN A 132 25.06 14.28 1.90
N PRO A 133 25.63 14.48 0.70
CA PRO A 133 26.86 13.79 0.34
C PRO A 133 27.95 14.13 1.38
N PRO A 134 28.83 13.19 1.75
CA PRO A 134 29.90 13.48 2.69
C PRO A 134 30.78 14.57 2.07
N THR A 135 30.71 15.78 2.64
CA THR A 135 31.68 16.83 2.33
C THR A 135 33.04 16.29 2.77
N SER A 136 33.93 16.14 1.81
CA SER A 136 35.26 15.58 2.00
C SER A 136 36.12 16.54 2.83
N SER A 137 36.11 16.39 4.15
CA SER A 137 37.17 16.88 5.05
C SER A 137 37.00 16.40 6.50
N SER A 138 37.14 15.10 6.77
CA SER A 138 37.74 14.66 8.04
C SER A 138 38.20 13.21 8.01
N THR A 139 39.41 13.04 8.53
CA THR A 139 40.32 11.91 8.75
C THR A 139 39.66 10.55 9.06
N PRO A 140 40.24 9.41 8.64
CA PRO A 140 39.65 8.10 8.89
C PRO A 140 39.89 7.67 10.34
N SER A 141 38.84 7.70 11.17
CA SER A 141 38.82 6.99 12.44
C SER A 141 37.88 5.80 12.35
N ASN A 142 38.49 4.63 12.39
CA ASN A 142 37.89 3.31 12.44
C ASN A 142 36.93 3.18 13.64
N ARG A 143 35.63 2.98 13.42
CA ARG A 143 34.70 2.27 14.33
C ARG A 143 33.33 2.07 13.71
N SER A 144 32.97 0.79 13.58
CA SER A 144 31.64 0.24 13.30
C SER A 144 30.57 0.72 14.29
N SER A 145 29.48 1.30 13.76
CA SER A 145 28.11 1.31 14.34
C SER A 145 27.08 1.80 13.29
N PRO A 146 25.97 1.09 13.02
CA PRO A 146 24.91 1.56 12.13
C PRO A 146 23.84 2.29 12.96
N SER A 147 24.07 3.55 13.32
CA SER A 147 23.08 4.33 14.11
C SER A 147 23.28 5.84 13.94
N ARG A 148 23.23 6.35 12.71
CA ARG A 148 23.25 7.81 12.46
C ARG A 148 22.37 8.19 11.27
N ILE A 149 21.05 8.04 11.43
CA ILE A 149 20.07 8.87 10.72
C ILE A 149 18.98 9.20 11.73
N ALA A 150 19.35 10.06 12.69
CA ALA A 150 18.44 10.67 13.65
C ALA A 150 18.74 12.17 13.74
N GLU A 151 19.04 12.81 12.61
CA GLU A 151 18.93 14.25 12.51
C GLU A 151 17.45 14.55 12.25
N SER A 152 16.83 15.19 13.24
CA SER A 152 15.41 15.45 13.32
C SER A 152 14.94 16.29 12.14
N ILE A 153 14.31 15.65 11.16
CA ILE A 153 13.35 16.36 10.33
C ILE A 153 12.22 16.77 11.27
N VAL A 154 12.15 18.05 11.60
CA VAL A 154 10.96 18.61 12.19
C VAL A 154 10.01 18.87 11.03
N ASN A 155 9.05 17.96 10.83
CA ASN A 155 7.96 18.22 9.90
C ASN A 155 7.23 19.49 10.39
N PRO A 156 7.16 20.58 9.59
CA PRO A 156 6.51 21.81 10.03
C PRO A 156 5.00 21.59 10.28
N ASN A 157 4.41 20.53 9.73
CA ASN A 157 3.07 20.09 10.09
C ASN A 157 3.10 19.24 11.37
N ALA A 158 2.64 19.81 12.48
CA ALA A 158 2.53 19.12 13.78
C ALA A 158 1.61 17.89 13.76
N TYR A 159 0.64 17.85 12.83
CA TYR A 159 -0.29 16.75 12.63
C TYR A 159 0.17 15.76 11.56
N GLY A 160 1.29 16.05 10.88
CA GLY A 160 1.90 15.16 9.90
C GLY A 160 2.82 14.14 10.55
N GLY A 161 3.21 13.11 9.80
CA GLY A 161 4.17 12.12 10.29
C GLY A 161 5.50 12.78 10.68
N GLN A 162 5.99 12.42 11.85
CA GLN A 162 7.20 13.03 12.44
C GLN A 162 8.44 12.13 12.30
N ARG A 163 8.29 10.85 11.91
CA ARG A 163 9.44 9.97 11.66
C ARG A 163 10.04 10.23 10.29
N ALA A 164 11.34 10.03 10.11
CA ALA A 164 11.96 10.13 8.79
C ALA A 164 11.32 9.12 7.81
N ALA A 165 10.99 9.59 6.60
CA ALA A 165 10.47 8.74 5.54
C ALA A 165 11.58 7.87 4.95
N LEU A 166 11.36 6.56 4.87
CA LEU A 166 12.26 5.66 4.16
C LEU A 166 11.76 5.53 2.71
N ASN A 167 12.26 6.38 1.83
CA ASN A 167 11.76 6.59 0.46
C ASN A 167 12.56 5.87 -0.63
N LYS A 168 13.54 5.03 -0.29
CA LYS A 168 14.35 4.33 -1.30
C LYS A 168 13.46 3.41 -2.15
N VAL A 169 13.45 3.62 -3.46
CA VAL A 169 12.72 2.79 -4.43
C VAL A 169 13.69 1.78 -5.05
N TYR A 170 13.27 0.52 -5.13
CA TYR A 170 14.08 -0.53 -5.73
C TYR A 170 14.37 -0.22 -7.21
N ALA A 171 15.65 -0.16 -7.56
CA ALA A 171 16.13 0.05 -8.91
C ALA A 171 16.70 -1.27 -9.46
N PRO A 172 15.98 -1.97 -10.36
CA PRO A 172 16.47 -3.22 -10.93
C PRO A 172 17.74 -2.99 -11.77
N ARG A 173 18.73 -3.86 -11.58
CA ARG A 173 19.99 -3.84 -12.32
C ARG A 173 20.32 -5.22 -12.87
N ILE A 174 20.84 -5.26 -14.08
CA ILE A 174 21.34 -6.48 -14.73
C ILE A 174 22.78 -6.19 -15.16
N PHE A 175 23.74 -7.02 -14.74
CA PHE A 175 25.19 -6.79 -14.93
C PHE A 175 25.67 -5.40 -14.47
N GLY A 176 25.06 -4.83 -13.43
CA GLY A 176 25.39 -3.50 -12.92
C GLY A 176 24.69 -2.34 -13.64
N PHE A 177 24.14 -2.56 -14.84
CA PHE A 177 23.40 -1.55 -15.59
C PHE A 177 21.94 -1.47 -15.13
N LYS A 178 21.40 -0.25 -15.03
CA LYS A 178 19.98 -0.05 -14.73
C LYS A 178 19.13 -0.57 -15.89
N VAL A 179 18.05 -1.28 -15.57
CA VAL A 179 17.07 -1.68 -16.60
C VAL A 179 16.32 -0.43 -17.08
N SER A 180 16.28 -0.23 -18.40
CA SER A 180 15.57 0.90 -19.01
C SER A 180 14.07 0.85 -18.71
N GLU A 181 13.44 2.00 -18.46
CA GLU A 181 12.00 2.12 -18.26
C GLU A 181 11.20 1.81 -19.55
N ARG A 182 11.84 1.92 -20.71
CA ARG A 182 11.27 1.55 -22.02
C ARG A 182 11.28 0.03 -22.25
N ALA A 183 12.08 -0.73 -21.51
CA ALA A 183 12.15 -2.18 -21.66
C ALA A 183 10.83 -2.84 -21.22
N ARG A 184 10.46 -3.95 -21.88
CA ARG A 184 9.22 -4.70 -21.55
C ARG A 184 9.21 -5.21 -20.10
N SER A 185 10.36 -5.65 -19.60
CA SER A 185 10.57 -6.07 -18.20
C SER A 185 11.11 -4.93 -17.31
N GLY A 186 11.04 -3.69 -17.79
CA GLY A 186 11.49 -2.52 -17.05
C GLY A 186 10.56 -2.17 -15.88
N PRO A 187 11.05 -1.37 -14.92
CA PRO A 187 10.22 -0.86 -13.84
C PRO A 187 9.12 0.04 -14.40
N ARG A 188 7.85 -0.37 -14.28
CA ARG A 188 6.67 0.42 -14.67
C ARG A 188 6.09 1.15 -13.46
N MET A 189 5.42 2.27 -13.72
CA MET A 189 4.66 3.04 -12.72
C MET A 189 5.51 3.42 -11.49
N ARG A 190 6.78 3.79 -11.70
CA ARG A 190 7.69 4.18 -10.63
C ARG A 190 7.12 5.34 -9.80
N TRP A 191 6.47 6.28 -10.47
CA TRP A 191 5.81 7.45 -9.87
C TRP A 191 4.84 7.10 -8.73
N LEU A 192 4.17 5.93 -8.77
CA LEU A 192 3.24 5.50 -7.72
C LEU A 192 3.94 5.21 -6.38
N ARG A 193 5.27 5.01 -6.41
CA ARG A 193 6.11 4.69 -5.25
C ARG A 193 7.15 5.77 -4.98
N GLU A 194 7.20 6.83 -5.78
CA GLU A 194 8.07 7.98 -5.54
C GLU A 194 7.49 8.84 -4.42
N ARG A 195 8.37 9.38 -3.59
CA ARG A 195 8.05 10.38 -2.58
C ARG A 195 8.88 11.62 -2.81
N PRO A 196 8.33 12.81 -2.54
CA PRO A 196 9.08 14.05 -2.64
C PRO A 196 10.30 14.01 -1.71
N GLU A 197 11.41 14.57 -2.18
CA GLU A 197 12.68 14.60 -1.43
C GLU A 197 12.81 15.87 -0.60
N ARG A 198 11.97 16.88 -0.85
CA ARG A 198 11.97 18.14 -0.11
C ARG A 198 10.56 18.63 0.18
N TYR A 199 10.45 19.44 1.24
CA TYR A 199 9.20 20.10 1.60
C TYR A 199 8.72 21.04 0.48
N ASP A 200 9.62 21.79 -0.15
CA ASP A 200 9.28 22.75 -1.22
C ASP A 200 8.67 22.07 -2.45
N GLU A 201 9.04 20.82 -2.73
CA GLU A 201 8.46 20.01 -3.80
C GLU A 201 7.00 19.60 -3.52
N LEU A 202 6.56 19.64 -2.26
CA LEU A 202 5.19 19.30 -1.87
C LEU A 202 4.20 20.37 -2.35
N GLU A 203 4.63 21.62 -2.50
CA GLU A 203 3.82 22.68 -3.11
C GLU A 203 3.64 22.47 -4.62
N ASP A 204 4.56 21.73 -5.24
CA ASP A 204 4.59 21.43 -6.66
C ASP A 204 3.84 20.12 -6.99
N VAL A 205 3.21 19.45 -6.02
CA VAL A 205 2.27 18.34 -6.25
C VAL A 205 0.82 18.75 -5.92
N ASP A 206 -0.14 18.28 -6.73
CA ASP A 206 -1.57 18.42 -6.47
C ASP A 206 -1.99 17.58 -5.24
N TRP A 207 -3.21 17.80 -4.75
CA TRP A 207 -3.76 17.03 -3.62
C TRP A 207 -3.94 15.53 -3.92
N LYS A 208 -3.76 15.10 -5.19
CA LYS A 208 -3.76 13.70 -5.63
C LYS A 208 -2.33 13.14 -5.81
N GLY A 209 -1.28 13.89 -5.47
CA GLY A 209 0.12 13.47 -5.59
C GLY A 209 0.71 13.55 -7.00
N ARG A 210 0.08 14.27 -7.94
CA ARG A 210 0.61 14.52 -9.29
C ARG A 210 1.35 15.84 -9.33
N TRP A 211 2.50 15.87 -9.97
CA TRP A 211 3.27 17.11 -10.16
C TRP A 211 2.46 18.13 -10.97
N LYS A 212 2.30 19.34 -10.43
CA LYS A 212 1.73 20.50 -11.12
C LYS A 212 2.67 20.83 -12.29
N LYS A 213 2.27 20.52 -13.52
CA LYS A 213 2.96 21.04 -14.72
C LYS A 213 2.80 22.56 -14.72
N GLY A 214 3.86 23.31 -14.41
CA GLY A 214 3.79 24.78 -14.51
C GLY A 214 4.73 25.59 -13.61
N LYS A 215 6.03 25.28 -13.58
CA LYS A 215 7.07 26.29 -13.33
C LYS A 215 8.14 26.15 -14.40
N GLY A 216 7.76 26.53 -15.63
CA GLY A 216 8.74 26.87 -16.66
C GLY A 216 9.45 28.14 -16.20
N VAL A 217 10.76 28.03 -16.03
CA VAL A 217 11.64 29.20 -15.90
C VAL A 217 11.40 30.06 -17.14
N VAL A 218 11.06 31.33 -16.93
CA VAL A 218 11.07 32.34 -17.98
C VAL A 218 12.54 32.55 -18.34
N ALA A 219 12.97 32.02 -19.48
CA ALA A 219 14.26 32.34 -20.07
C ALA A 219 13.96 33.04 -21.41
N ASP A 220 14.38 34.29 -21.45
CA ASP A 220 14.49 35.16 -22.62
C ASP A 220 15.27 34.44 -23.73
N ASP A 221 14.74 34.53 -24.95
CA ASP A 221 15.32 34.36 -26.29
C ASP A 221 16.36 33.26 -26.63
N ASP A 222 16.04 32.59 -27.74
CA ASP A 222 16.92 32.05 -28.79
C ASP A 222 17.40 30.56 -28.74
N GLU A 223 17.12 29.88 -29.87
CA GLU A 223 17.73 28.65 -30.41
C GLU A 223 17.76 27.34 -29.56
N GLY A 224 16.74 26.50 -29.80
CA GLY A 224 16.92 25.09 -30.17
C GLY A 224 17.64 24.11 -29.23
N VAL A 225 16.98 23.63 -28.15
CA VAL A 225 17.17 22.25 -27.64
C VAL A 225 15.86 21.76 -27.00
N LYS A 226 15.28 20.67 -27.51
CA LYS A 226 14.08 20.02 -26.94
C LYS A 226 14.41 19.41 -25.57
N ALA A 227 13.85 19.96 -24.50
CA ALA A 227 13.88 19.35 -23.17
C ALA A 227 12.96 18.12 -23.15
N GLU A 228 13.50 16.94 -22.79
CA GLU A 228 12.71 15.73 -22.54
C GLU A 228 11.76 15.96 -21.36
N GLY A 229 10.47 16.16 -21.65
CA GLY A 229 9.43 16.24 -20.64
C GLY A 229 9.27 14.90 -19.90
N ARG A 230 9.26 14.93 -18.56
CA ARG A 230 8.87 13.78 -17.72
C ARG A 230 7.49 13.28 -18.16
N ASN A 231 7.47 12.02 -18.61
CA ASN A 231 6.38 11.36 -19.31
C ASN A 231 5.00 11.50 -18.68
N GLY A 232 4.01 11.71 -19.54
CA GLY A 232 2.59 11.69 -19.21
C GLY A 232 1.70 12.02 -20.41
N ARG A 233 1.80 11.23 -21.48
CA ARG A 233 0.75 11.03 -22.48
C ARG A 233 0.72 9.54 -22.80
N LEU A 234 -0.24 8.85 -22.18
CA LEU A 234 -0.77 7.57 -22.63
C LEU A 234 -2.06 7.96 -23.36
N PHE A 235 -2.38 7.32 -24.48
CA PHE A 235 -3.43 7.68 -25.43
C PHE A 235 -2.98 8.79 -26.39
N ASP A 236 -2.14 8.41 -27.36
CA ASP A 236 -2.21 9.02 -28.69
C ASP A 236 -3.54 8.53 -29.28
N GLU A 237 -4.37 9.48 -29.67
CA GLU A 237 -5.66 9.32 -30.34
C GLU A 237 -5.38 8.82 -31.77
N ASP A 238 -5.83 7.60 -32.04
CA ASP A 238 -6.41 7.11 -33.29
C ASP A 238 -5.70 7.47 -34.62
N ASP A 239 -4.86 6.52 -35.07
CA ASP A 239 -4.65 6.22 -36.49
C ASP A 239 -5.99 5.69 -37.06
N ASP A 240 -6.84 6.58 -37.57
CA ASP A 240 -7.93 6.22 -38.49
C ASP A 240 -7.32 6.10 -39.91
N ASP A 241 -6.67 4.96 -40.19
CA ASP A 241 -6.37 4.53 -41.56
C ASP A 241 -7.58 3.74 -42.09
N ASP A 242 -8.28 4.34 -43.04
CA ASP A 242 -9.35 3.74 -43.86
C ASP A 242 -8.79 2.53 -44.66
N GLU A 243 -9.06 1.30 -44.21
CA GLU A 243 -8.99 0.10 -45.05
C GLU A 243 -10.42 -0.39 -45.37
N GLU A 244 -10.89 -0.02 -46.57
CA GLU A 244 -12.04 -0.64 -47.24
C GLU A 244 -11.71 -2.11 -47.57
N GLU A 245 -12.30 -3.07 -46.84
CA GLU A 245 -12.39 -4.46 -47.30
C GLU A 245 -13.83 -4.74 -47.78
N GLU A 246 -13.97 -4.94 -49.09
CA GLU A 246 -15.20 -5.32 -49.78
C GLU A 246 -15.69 -6.71 -49.32
N GLU A 247 -16.98 -6.80 -49.01
CA GLU A 247 -17.71 -8.05 -48.78
C GLU A 247 -17.95 -8.78 -50.11
N GLU A 248 -17.46 -10.02 -50.24
CA GLU A 248 -18.06 -11.00 -51.15
C GLU A 248 -18.52 -12.22 -50.33
N GLU A 249 -19.85 -12.32 -50.17
CA GLU A 249 -20.53 -13.55 -49.79
C GLU A 249 -20.50 -14.54 -50.96
N GLU A 250 -20.05 -15.78 -50.72
CA GLU A 250 -20.63 -16.93 -51.40
C GLU A 250 -21.00 -18.01 -50.39
N GLU A 251 -22.31 -18.25 -50.29
CA GLU A 251 -22.91 -19.40 -49.64
C GLU A 251 -22.43 -20.70 -50.30
N ASN A 252 -22.03 -21.70 -49.51
CA ASN A 252 -22.46 -23.05 -49.85
C ASN A 252 -22.65 -23.96 -48.63
N ALA A 253 -23.73 -24.71 -48.75
CA ALA A 253 -24.39 -25.57 -47.80
C ALA A 253 -23.53 -26.69 -47.19
N GLY A 254 -23.84 -26.97 -45.93
CA GLY A 254 -24.29 -28.30 -45.53
C GLY A 254 -23.22 -29.29 -45.06
N ALA A 255 -23.26 -29.63 -43.76
CA ALA A 255 -23.71 -30.95 -43.33
C ALA A 255 -23.48 -31.13 -41.82
N ALA A 256 -24.54 -31.54 -41.15
CA ALA A 256 -24.60 -31.90 -39.75
C ALA A 256 -23.70 -33.11 -39.41
N ALA A 257 -23.07 -33.03 -38.24
CA ALA A 257 -22.49 -34.19 -37.57
C ALA A 257 -23.60 -35.12 -37.04
N PRO A 258 -23.32 -36.43 -36.98
CA PRO A 258 -23.76 -37.19 -35.81
C PRO A 258 -22.59 -37.91 -35.15
N VAL A 259 -22.51 -37.71 -33.83
CA VAL A 259 -21.70 -38.50 -32.90
C VAL A 259 -22.42 -39.83 -32.66
N ALA A 260 -21.76 -40.94 -32.97
CA ALA A 260 -22.11 -42.27 -32.43
C ALA A 260 -20.93 -43.26 -32.55
N GLY A 261 -20.73 -44.08 -31.51
CA GLY A 261 -20.29 -45.47 -31.73
C GLY A 261 -18.91 -45.91 -31.20
N ARG A 262 -18.87 -46.21 -29.90
CA ARG A 262 -18.28 -47.40 -29.22
C ARG A 262 -17.46 -48.45 -30.04
N VAL A 263 -16.43 -48.98 -29.36
CA VAL A 263 -15.74 -50.31 -29.45
C VAL A 263 -14.61 -50.49 -30.48
N ARG A 264 -13.37 -50.61 -30.00
CA ARG A 264 -12.66 -51.89 -29.72
C ARG A 264 -11.51 -51.67 -28.75
#